data_AF-X1IHJ9-F1
#
_entry.id   AF-X1IHJ9-F1
#
_cell.length_a   1.000
_cell.length_b   1.000
_cell.length_c   1.000
_cell.angle_alpha   90.00
_cell.angle_beta   90.00
_cell.angle_gamma   90.00
#
_symmetry.space_group_name_H-M   'P 1'
#
loop_
_entity.id
_entity.type
_entity.pdbx_description
1 polymer ?
#
loop_
_entity_poly.entity_id
_entity_poly.type
_entity_poly.pdbx_seq_one_letter_code
_entity_poly.pdbx_strand_id
1 'polypeptide(L)'
;MVIYFCGCIWGVDGKIIAIYDKHVPFPVYCNDCWHSDNWDPLDYGNGYNFEKPFFEQNQELRHKVPRAATVGRDNINSAYINIGAENKNC
;
A
#
# COMPACT_ATOMS: atom_id res chain seq x y z
N MET A 1 7.83 7.04 -12.59
CA MET A 1 6.69 7.55 -11.81
C MET A 1 5.43 7.13 -12.55
N VAL A 2 4.72 6.12 -12.05
CA VAL A 2 3.54 5.56 -12.73
C VAL A 2 2.31 6.00 -11.95
N ILE A 3 1.28 6.45 -12.68
CA ILE A 3 -0.01 6.79 -12.09
C ILE A 3 -0.71 5.47 -11.79
N TYR A 4 -0.92 5.21 -10.50
CA TYR A 4 -1.61 4.03 -9.99
C TYR A 4 -3.03 4.40 -9.59
N PHE A 5 -3.93 3.43 -9.65
CA PHE A 5 -5.25 3.57 -9.03
C PHE A 5 -5.18 3.09 -7.57
N CYS A 6 -5.75 3.89 -6.67
CA CYS A 6 -5.92 3.55 -5.25
C CYS A 6 -6.72 2.25 -5.14
N GLY A 7 -6.14 1.20 -4.55
CA GLY A 7 -6.84 -0.08 -4.30
C GLY A 7 -7.72 -0.02 -3.04
N CYS A 8 -8.34 1.11 -2.80
CA CYS A 8 -8.87 1.50 -1.50
C CYS A 8 -10.30 0.97 -1.37
N ILE A 9 -10.53 0.07 -0.42
CA ILE A 9 -11.79 -0.68 -0.26
C ILE A 9 -12.99 0.25 -0.02
N TRP A 10 -12.73 1.49 0.41
CA TRP A 10 -13.73 2.46 0.90
C TRP A 10 -14.01 3.64 -0.05
N GLY A 11 -13.74 3.50 -1.35
CA GLY A 11 -14.29 4.40 -2.37
C GLY A 11 -13.57 5.75 -2.55
N VAL A 12 -12.29 5.85 -2.16
CA VAL A 12 -11.46 7.00 -2.57
C VAL A 12 -10.91 6.71 -3.98
N ASP A 13 -11.74 6.93 -5.00
CA ASP A 13 -11.36 6.82 -6.42
C ASP A 13 -10.46 8.01 -6.82
N GLY A 14 -9.26 8.05 -6.26
CA GLY A 14 -8.21 9.01 -6.59
C GLY A 14 -7.13 8.35 -7.45
N LYS A 15 -6.71 9.03 -8.52
CA LYS A 15 -5.42 8.72 -9.15
C LYS A 15 -4.32 9.03 -8.15
N ILE A 16 -3.57 8.02 -7.74
CA ILE A 16 -2.45 8.17 -6.81
C ILE A 16 -1.14 7.97 -7.53
N ILE A 17 -0.10 8.59 -7.02
CA ILE A 17 1.27 8.36 -7.48
C ILE A 17 1.84 7.27 -6.59
N ALA A 18 2.37 6.22 -7.21
CA ALA A 18 3.05 5.16 -6.47
C ALA A 18 4.43 4.88 -7.06
N ILE A 19 5.28 4.28 -6.24
CA ILE A 19 6.61 3.79 -6.65
C ILE A 19 6.55 2.48 -7.46
N TYR A 20 5.39 1.84 -7.49
CA TYR A 20 5.15 0.56 -8.14
C TYR A 20 4.72 0.77 -9.61
N ASP A 21 4.67 -0.30 -10.41
CA ASP A 21 4.28 -0.30 -11.84
C ASP A 21 2.77 0.03 -12.08
N LYS A 22 1.98 -0.75 -12.80
CA LYS A 22 0.50 -0.77 -12.80
C LYS A 22 0.02 -2.21 -12.67
N HIS A 23 0.90 -3.17 -12.97
CA HIS A 23 0.65 -4.60 -12.97
C HIS A 23 1.27 -5.35 -11.77
N VAL A 24 1.44 -4.69 -10.63
CA VAL A 24 1.90 -5.39 -9.41
C VAL A 24 0.83 -6.35 -8.86
N PRO A 25 1.24 -7.51 -8.31
CA PRO A 25 0.33 -8.56 -7.86
C PRO A 25 -0.24 -8.32 -6.44
N PHE A 26 0.02 -7.16 -5.84
CA PHE A 26 -0.40 -6.82 -4.48
C PHE A 26 -1.23 -5.54 -4.47
N PRO A 27 -2.16 -5.39 -3.50
CA PRO A 27 -2.91 -4.15 -3.37
C PRO A 27 -2.01 -3.00 -2.95
N VAL A 28 -2.27 -1.81 -3.50
CA VAL A 28 -1.53 -0.59 -3.19
C VAL A 28 -2.51 0.44 -2.61
N TYR A 29 -2.20 0.94 -1.42
CA TYR A 29 -3.03 1.90 -0.68
C TYR A 29 -2.49 3.32 -0.82
N CYS A 30 -3.40 4.30 -0.87
CA CYS A 30 -3.04 5.70 -0.76
C CYS A 30 -2.45 6.03 0.62
N ASN A 31 -1.79 7.19 0.78
CA ASN A 31 -1.30 7.61 2.10
C ASN A 31 -2.45 7.70 3.12
N ASP A 32 -3.57 8.31 2.76
CA ASP A 32 -4.72 8.47 3.66
C ASP A 32 -5.26 7.11 4.10
N CYS A 33 -5.28 6.16 3.18
CA CYS A 33 -5.77 4.80 3.37
C CYS A 33 -4.79 3.97 4.21
N TRP A 34 -3.49 4.14 3.97
CA TRP A 34 -2.43 3.47 4.71
C TRP A 34 -2.36 3.93 6.16
N HIS A 35 -2.51 5.22 6.42
CA HIS A 35 -2.52 5.81 7.77
C HIS A 35 -3.91 5.86 8.41
N SER A 36 -4.93 5.30 7.77
CA SER A 36 -6.28 5.22 8.31
C SER A 36 -6.43 4.02 9.24
N ASP A 37 -7.23 4.20 10.30
CA ASP A 37 -7.65 3.12 11.20
C ASP A 37 -8.65 2.13 10.56
N ASN A 38 -8.96 2.29 9.26
CA ASN A 38 -9.94 1.47 8.55
C ASN A 38 -9.39 0.12 8.03
N TRP A 39 -8.15 -0.23 8.36
CA TRP A 39 -7.57 -1.54 8.05
C TRP A 39 -6.62 -2.01 9.15
N ASP A 40 -6.61 -3.31 9.44
CA ASP A 40 -5.72 -3.91 10.43
C ASP A 40 -4.73 -4.88 9.72
N PRO A 41 -3.40 -4.73 9.91
CA PRO A 41 -2.42 -5.69 9.43
C PRO A 41 -2.69 -7.14 9.86
N LEU A 42 -3.32 -7.36 11.02
CA LEU A 42 -3.62 -8.68 11.56
C LEU A 42 -4.71 -9.42 10.75
N ASP A 43 -5.60 -8.70 10.06
CA ASP A 43 -6.64 -9.29 9.21
C ASP A 43 -6.05 -10.08 8.01
N TYR A 44 -4.82 -9.76 7.63
CA TYR A 44 -4.11 -10.42 6.54
C TYR A 44 -3.34 -11.66 6.99
N GLY A 45 -3.29 -11.91 8.30
CA GLY A 45 -2.67 -13.09 8.88
C GLY A 45 -3.24 -14.39 8.29
N ASN A 46 -2.38 -15.40 8.18
CA ASN A 46 -2.79 -16.75 7.80
C ASN A 46 -2.07 -17.77 8.69
N GLY A 47 -2.73 -18.90 8.95
CA GLY A 47 -2.10 -20.01 9.66
C GLY A 47 -0.96 -20.60 8.84
N TYR A 48 0.15 -20.94 9.49
CA TYR A 48 1.28 -21.58 8.82
C TYR A 48 0.95 -23.05 8.49
N ASN A 49 1.06 -23.42 7.21
CA ASN A 49 0.87 -24.80 6.75
C ASN A 49 2.24 -25.48 6.59
N PHE A 50 2.50 -26.52 7.39
CA PHE A 50 3.76 -27.28 7.32
C PHE A 50 3.89 -28.17 6.07
N GLU A 51 2.79 -28.42 5.35
CA GLU A 51 2.80 -29.19 4.10
C GLU A 51 3.29 -28.36 2.90
N LYS A 52 3.31 -27.02 3.02
CA LYS A 52 3.78 -26.12 1.97
C LYS A 52 5.18 -25.56 2.27
N PRO A 53 6.03 -25.32 1.25
CA PRO A 53 7.28 -24.60 1.45
C PRO A 53 7.08 -23.18 2.00
N PHE A 54 7.97 -22.75 2.89
CA PHE A 54 7.90 -21.43 3.54
C PHE A 54 7.85 -20.27 2.52
N PHE A 55 8.69 -20.30 1.48
CA PHE A 55 8.78 -19.19 0.53
C PHE A 55 7.54 -19.02 -0.34
N GLU A 56 6.80 -20.09 -0.61
CA GLU A 56 5.53 -20.04 -1.34
C GLU A 56 4.47 -19.35 -0.50
N GLN A 57 4.30 -19.78 0.76
CA GLN A 57 3.37 -19.16 1.70
C GLN A 57 3.71 -17.69 1.97
N ASN A 58 5.00 -17.37 2.11
CA ASN A 58 5.47 -16.00 2.25
C ASN A 58 5.22 -15.16 0.98
N GLN A 59 5.28 -15.75 -0.21
CA GLN A 59 4.93 -15.05 -1.44
C GLN A 59 3.43 -14.77 -1.51
N GLU A 60 2.58 -15.75 -1.20
CA GLU A 60 1.12 -15.60 -1.10
C GLU A 60 0.76 -14.46 -0.12
N LEU A 61 1.38 -14.47 1.08
CA LEU A 61 1.17 -13.42 2.08
C LEU A 61 1.59 -12.04 1.55
N ARG A 62 2.77 -11.93 0.92
CA ARG A 62 3.27 -10.67 0.34
C ARG A 62 2.44 -10.13 -0.82
N HIS A 63 1.62 -10.98 -1.45
CA HIS A 63 0.68 -10.58 -2.50
C HIS A 63 -0.68 -10.17 -1.90
N LYS A 64 -1.08 -10.76 -0.76
CA LYS A 64 -2.32 -10.43 -0.06
C LYS A 64 -2.23 -9.12 0.72
N VAL A 65 -1.09 -8.86 1.37
CA VAL A 65 -0.90 -7.70 2.24
C VAL A 65 -0.73 -6.42 1.40
N PRO A 66 -1.51 -5.35 1.69
CA PRO A 66 -1.40 -4.09 0.97
C PRO A 66 -0.07 -3.38 1.24
N ARG A 67 0.35 -2.51 0.33
CA ARG A 67 1.55 -1.68 0.46
C ARG A 67 1.22 -0.21 0.29
N ALA A 68 1.91 0.65 1.03
CA ALA A 68 1.81 2.09 0.83
C ALA A 68 2.31 2.49 -0.57
N ALA A 69 1.54 3.28 -1.30
CA ALA A 69 1.92 3.81 -2.61
C ALA A 69 3.22 4.63 -2.56
N THR A 70 3.38 5.41 -1.50
CA THR A 70 4.56 6.21 -1.20
C THR A 70 4.90 6.06 0.27
N VAL A 71 6.17 6.20 0.62
CA VAL A 71 6.58 6.30 2.02
C VAL A 71 6.54 7.77 2.40
N GLY A 72 5.46 8.23 3.04
CA GLY A 72 5.38 9.60 3.49
C GLY A 72 4.30 9.81 4.54
N ARG A 73 4.43 10.88 5.32
CA ARG A 73 3.51 11.20 6.41
C ARG A 73 3.26 12.71 6.47
N ASP A 74 2.02 13.11 6.71
CA ASP A 74 1.65 14.49 7.01
C ASP A 74 2.12 15.52 5.97
N ASN A 75 2.18 15.12 4.71
CA ASN A 75 2.52 16.01 3.59
C ASN A 75 1.27 16.75 3.14
N ILE A 76 1.27 18.08 3.32
CA ILE A 76 0.15 18.95 2.97
C ILE A 76 0.40 19.56 1.59
N ASN A 77 -0.50 19.29 0.65
CA ASN A 77 -0.44 19.81 -0.72
C ASN A 77 0.85 19.42 -1.48
N SER A 78 1.38 18.23 -1.19
CA SER A 78 2.62 17.72 -1.79
C SER A 78 2.44 16.28 -2.28
N ALA A 79 1.69 16.13 -3.37
CA ALA A 79 1.28 14.84 -3.92
C ALA A 79 2.42 14.05 -4.62
N TYR A 80 3.55 14.69 -4.91
CA TYR A 80 4.66 14.11 -5.69
C TYR A 80 5.84 13.65 -4.84
N ILE A 81 5.62 13.38 -3.55
CA ILE A 81 6.69 13.00 -2.61
C ILE A 81 6.86 11.49 -2.60
N ASN A 82 8.12 11.07 -2.73
CA ASN A 82 8.54 9.69 -2.49
C ASN A 82 9.59 9.70 -1.38
N ILE A 83 9.26 9.16 -0.20
CA ILE A 83 10.12 9.18 1.00
C ILE A 83 10.27 10.61 1.54
N GLY A 84 9.21 11.13 2.14
CA GLY A 84 9.23 12.45 2.80
C GLY A 84 8.09 12.63 3.79
N ALA A 85 8.33 13.40 4.86
CA ALA A 85 7.34 13.67 5.89
C ALA A 85 7.25 15.16 6.20
N GLU A 86 6.05 15.61 6.61
CA GLU A 86 5.76 16.96 7.10
C GLU A 86 6.03 18.10 6.11
N ASN A 87 6.06 17.81 4.81
CA ASN A 87 6.22 18.84 3.79
C ASN A 87 4.93 19.64 3.65
N LYS A 88 5.06 20.95 3.42
CA LYS A 88 3.91 21.85 3.26
C LYS A 88 4.10 22.67 2.00
N ASN A 89 3.26 22.43 0.99
CA ASN A 89 3.25 23.15 -0.29
C ASN A 89 4.56 23.01 -1.10
N CYS A 90 5.09 21.79 -1.19
CA CYS A 90 6.21 21.41 -2.04
C CYS A 90 5.80 20.53 -3.22
#